data_AF-A0A428QQ74-F1
#
_entry.id   AF-A0A428QQ74-F1
#
_cell.length_a   1.000
_cell.length_b   1.000
_cell.length_c   1.000
_cell.angle_alpha   90.00
_cell.angle_beta   90.00
_cell.angle_gamma   90.00
#
_symmetry.space_group_name_H-M   'P 1'
#
loop_
_entity.id
_entity.type
_entity.pdbx_description
1 polymer ?
#
loop_
_entity_poly.entity_id
_entity_poly.type
_entity_poly.pdbx_seq_one_letter_code
_entity_poly.pdbx_strand_id
1 'polypeptide(L)'
;MASLKESNRTLQILENAVKGKYGVLAAICYNDVSQIEKVVSSLPFDSIMVDMSHYDHEENLSKTAALTKLCHEHALFTTPEEVEDFLKAGIDILAPSIGNIHGDYPPEGPKLDLTRLSSIDQQIRGRALMALHGTNDFTGDIMKKCIDAGAVKLNVNKLLLEVWHVHLRENADKPFMQRTDEGIKVLQEEVERWMDICGSSGKA
;
A
#
# COMPACT_ATOMS: atom_id res chain seq x y z
N MET A 1 34.76 -7.30 -15.01
CA MET A 1 33.68 -7.51 -14.03
C MET A 1 32.44 -6.85 -14.60
N ALA A 2 31.30 -7.56 -14.66
CA ALA A 2 30.05 -6.96 -15.11
C ALA A 2 29.68 -5.79 -14.19
N SER A 3 29.19 -4.68 -14.75
CA SER A 3 28.80 -3.52 -13.94
C SER A 3 27.63 -3.88 -13.02
N LEU A 4 27.42 -3.11 -11.95
CA LEU A 4 26.30 -3.30 -11.04
C LEU A 4 24.94 -3.29 -11.79
N LYS A 5 24.85 -2.55 -12.91
CA LYS A 5 23.68 -2.52 -13.80
C LYS A 5 23.47 -3.84 -14.55
N GLU A 6 24.54 -4.46 -15.03
CA GLU A 6 24.49 -5.67 -15.87
C GLU A 6 24.31 -6.97 -15.06
N SER A 7 24.55 -6.93 -13.76
CA SER A 7 24.40 -8.09 -12.86
C SER A 7 23.19 -7.97 -11.92
N ASN A 8 22.61 -6.79 -11.78
CA ASN A 8 21.46 -6.56 -10.91
C ASN A 8 20.14 -6.72 -11.67
N ARG A 9 19.47 -7.83 -11.40
CA ARG A 9 18.22 -8.25 -12.04
C ARG A 9 17.07 -7.26 -11.84
N THR A 10 17.05 -6.55 -10.71
CA THR A 10 16.04 -5.53 -10.41
C THR A 10 16.18 -4.32 -11.34
N LEU A 11 17.41 -3.85 -11.59
CA LEU A 11 17.65 -2.72 -12.50
C LEU A 11 17.30 -3.06 -13.95
N GLN A 12 17.50 -4.30 -14.38
CA GLN A 12 17.14 -4.77 -15.72
C GLN A 12 15.62 -4.81 -15.92
N ILE A 13 14.88 -5.23 -14.90
CA ILE A 13 13.41 -5.24 -14.90
C ILE A 13 12.87 -3.80 -15.00
N LEU A 14 13.45 -2.86 -14.26
CA LEU A 14 13.06 -1.44 -14.28
C LEU A 14 13.38 -0.75 -15.61
N GLU A 15 14.52 -1.03 -16.24
CA GLU A 15 14.84 -0.48 -17.56
C GLU A 15 13.92 -1.00 -18.67
N ASN A 16 13.49 -2.26 -18.59
CA ASN A 16 12.54 -2.84 -19.53
C ASN A 16 11.12 -2.26 -19.34
N ALA A 17 10.73 -1.96 -18.10
CA ALA A 17 9.48 -1.26 -17.78
C ALA A 17 9.43 0.15 -18.41
N VAL A 18 10.52 0.91 -18.28
CA VAL A 18 10.68 2.25 -18.85
C VAL A 18 10.65 2.21 -20.39
N LYS A 19 11.33 1.24 -21.01
CA LYS A 19 11.35 1.07 -22.48
C LYS A 19 10.00 0.61 -23.04
N GLY A 20 9.26 -0.20 -22.28
CA GLY A 20 7.95 -0.72 -22.67
C GLY A 20 6.80 0.25 -22.46
N LYS A 21 6.97 1.33 -21.70
CA LYS A 21 5.88 2.21 -21.21
C LYS A 21 4.79 1.43 -20.45
N TYR A 22 5.17 0.39 -19.70
CA TYR A 22 4.27 -0.33 -18.81
C TYR A 22 4.76 -0.18 -17.37
N GLY A 23 3.83 0.07 -16.44
CA GLY A 23 4.13 0.17 -15.02
C GLY A 23 4.64 -1.15 -14.49
N VAL A 24 5.88 -1.16 -13.99
CA VAL A 24 6.42 -2.27 -13.22
C VAL A 24 6.80 -1.73 -11.86
N LEU A 25 6.34 -2.43 -10.83
CA LEU A 25 6.65 -2.22 -9.43
C LEU A 25 5.89 -1.04 -8.80
N ALA A 26 5.14 -1.32 -7.73
CA ALA A 26 4.93 -0.34 -6.67
C ALA A 26 6.32 0.00 -6.10
N ALA A 27 6.96 1.03 -6.65
CA ALA A 27 8.14 1.63 -6.09
C ALA A 27 7.70 2.38 -4.82
N ILE A 28 8.01 1.81 -3.67
CA ILE A 28 7.89 2.48 -2.37
C ILE A 28 9.06 3.46 -2.23
N CYS A 29 8.76 4.58 -1.55
CA CYS A 29 9.58 5.74 -1.17
C CYS A 29 9.58 6.88 -2.17
N TYR A 30 9.05 8.06 -1.75
CA TYR A 30 9.82 9.32 -1.73
C TYR A 30 9.33 10.28 -0.63
N ASN A 31 10.27 10.69 0.22
CA ASN A 31 10.10 11.53 1.41
C ASN A 31 10.24 13.03 1.07
N ASP A 32 9.77 13.47 -0.10
CA ASP A 32 10.00 14.85 -0.55
C ASP A 32 8.83 15.40 -1.38
N VAL A 33 8.31 16.55 -0.94
CA VAL A 33 7.18 17.25 -1.54
C VAL A 33 7.43 17.56 -3.02
N SER A 34 8.63 18.03 -3.37
CA SER A 34 8.95 18.44 -4.74
C SER A 34 9.02 17.26 -5.70
N GLN A 35 9.40 16.08 -5.20
CA GLN A 35 9.38 14.85 -5.98
C GLN A 35 7.95 14.36 -6.23
N ILE A 36 7.09 14.42 -5.20
CA ILE A 36 5.68 14.03 -5.35
C ILE A 36 4.97 14.95 -6.34
N GLU A 37 5.11 16.27 -6.21
CA GLU A 37 4.52 17.24 -7.14
C GLU A 37 5.01 17.04 -8.58
N LYS A 38 6.30 16.74 -8.75
CA LYS A 38 6.87 16.45 -10.06
C LYS A 38 6.32 15.16 -10.66
N VAL A 39 6.16 14.09 -9.88
CA VAL A 39 5.56 12.83 -10.36
C VAL A 39 4.12 13.07 -10.77
N VAL A 40 3.30 13.72 -9.92
CA VAL A 40 1.89 14.01 -10.23
C VAL A 40 1.74 14.85 -11.50
N SER A 41 2.61 15.84 -11.70
CA SER A 41 2.52 16.74 -12.86
C SER A 41 3.11 16.19 -14.16
N SER A 42 3.90 15.11 -14.13
CA SER A 42 4.67 14.68 -15.30
C SER A 42 4.58 13.20 -15.65
N LEU A 43 4.00 12.34 -14.81
CA LEU A 43 3.94 10.90 -15.01
C LEU A 43 2.55 10.32 -14.67
N PRO A 44 2.08 9.29 -15.41
CA PRO A 44 0.93 8.50 -14.98
C PRO A 44 1.32 7.65 -13.75
N PHE A 45 0.43 7.56 -12.75
CA PHE A 45 0.66 6.77 -11.52
C PHE A 45 -0.63 6.09 -11.04
N ASP A 46 -0.49 4.87 -10.51
CA ASP A 46 -1.60 4.09 -9.93
C ASP A 46 -1.76 4.34 -8.42
N SER A 47 -0.65 4.58 -7.72
CA SER A 47 -0.61 4.96 -6.30
C SER A 47 0.70 5.65 -5.96
N ILE A 48 0.67 6.60 -5.01
CA ILE A 48 1.85 7.28 -4.48
C ILE A 48 1.83 7.13 -2.96
N MET A 49 2.98 6.78 -2.36
CA MET A 49 3.19 6.86 -0.92
C MET A 49 3.60 8.27 -0.55
N VAL A 50 2.70 8.98 0.14
CA VAL A 50 2.99 10.29 0.72
C VAL A 50 3.52 10.08 2.13
N ASP A 51 4.84 10.13 2.26
CA ASP A 51 5.54 9.98 3.54
C ASP A 51 6.22 11.29 3.95
N MET A 52 5.56 12.04 4.83
CA MET A 52 6.04 13.30 5.38
C MET A 52 6.57 13.14 6.82
N SER A 53 6.95 11.90 7.21
CA SER A 53 7.33 11.56 8.59
C SER A 53 8.61 12.23 9.11
N HIS A 54 9.40 12.86 8.24
CA HIS A 54 10.56 13.68 8.64
C HIS A 54 10.19 15.11 9.07
N TYR A 55 8.93 15.54 8.87
CA TYR A 55 8.40 16.80 9.40
C TYR A 55 7.78 16.60 10.80
N ASP A 56 7.54 17.71 11.50
CA ASP A 56 6.77 17.66 12.76
C ASP A 56 5.33 17.17 12.52
N HIS A 57 4.62 16.79 13.60
CA HIS A 57 3.33 16.11 13.46
C HIS A 57 2.27 16.94 12.74
N GLU A 58 2.16 18.24 13.04
CA GLU A 58 1.17 19.12 12.39
C GLU A 58 1.53 19.36 10.92
N GLU A 59 2.82 19.54 10.62
CA GLU A 59 3.31 19.77 9.26
C GLU A 59 3.24 18.51 8.40
N ASN A 60 3.53 17.33 8.97
CA ASN A 60 3.33 16.03 8.33
C ASN A 60 1.86 15.86 7.93
N LEU A 61 0.93 16.02 8.87
CA LEU A 61 -0.50 15.87 8.58
C LEU A 61 -0.98 16.85 7.52
N SER A 62 -0.57 18.12 7.60
CA SER A 62 -0.96 19.16 6.63
C SER A 62 -0.43 18.88 5.23
N LYS A 63 0.85 18.53 5.10
CA LYS A 63 1.48 18.20 3.80
C LYS A 63 0.94 16.90 3.24
N THR A 64 0.76 15.88 4.07
CA THR A 64 0.17 14.60 3.68
C THR A 64 -1.23 14.81 3.15
N ALA A 65 -2.07 15.61 3.82
CA ALA A 65 -3.42 15.92 3.35
C ALA A 65 -3.43 16.68 2.00
N ALA A 66 -2.58 17.69 1.84
CA ALA A 66 -2.51 18.48 0.61
C ALA A 66 -2.04 17.64 -0.60
N LEU A 67 -0.98 16.85 -0.42
CA LEU A 67 -0.43 15.99 -1.47
C LEU A 67 -1.36 14.81 -1.77
N THR A 68 -2.03 14.26 -0.75
CA THR A 68 -3.06 13.23 -0.94
C THR A 68 -4.21 13.76 -1.81
N LYS A 69 -4.68 14.98 -1.55
CA LYS A 69 -5.72 15.61 -2.36
C LYS A 69 -5.26 15.80 -3.81
N LEU A 70 -4.05 16.32 -4.02
CA LEU A 70 -3.47 16.47 -5.36
C LEU A 70 -3.35 15.11 -6.07
N CYS A 71 -2.89 14.06 -5.38
CA CYS A 71 -2.82 12.72 -5.93
C CYS A 71 -4.20 12.18 -6.30
N HIS A 72 -5.23 12.41 -5.49
CA HIS A 72 -6.60 11.97 -5.79
C HIS A 72 -7.20 12.64 -7.04
N GLU A 73 -6.86 13.90 -7.30
CA GLU A 73 -7.32 14.61 -8.51
C GLU A 73 -6.70 14.04 -9.80
N HIS A 74 -5.59 13.33 -9.67
CA HIS A 74 -4.79 12.80 -10.78
C HIS A 74 -4.62 11.27 -10.78
N ALA A 75 -5.18 10.57 -9.79
CA ALA A 75 -5.03 9.13 -9.62
C ALA A 75 -5.77 8.38 -10.73
N LEU A 76 -5.09 7.40 -11.32
CA LEU A 76 -5.67 6.51 -12.32
C LEU A 76 -6.23 5.27 -11.62
N PHE A 77 -7.52 5.03 -11.79
CA PHE A 77 -8.12 3.74 -11.42
C PHE A 77 -7.73 2.69 -12.45
N THR A 78 -7.44 1.47 -11.98
CA THR A 78 -7.14 0.36 -12.88
C THR A 78 -8.33 0.08 -13.79
N THR A 79 -8.07 0.09 -15.10
CA THR A 79 -9.06 -0.14 -16.16
C THR A 79 -9.15 -1.61 -16.55
N PRO A 80 -10.28 -2.08 -17.10
CA PRO A 80 -10.41 -3.45 -17.60
C PRO A 80 -9.36 -3.81 -18.66
N GLU A 81 -9.00 -2.88 -19.53
CA GLU A 81 -8.00 -3.09 -20.58
C GLU A 81 -6.61 -3.39 -19.98
N GLU A 82 -6.21 -2.61 -18.97
CA GLU A 82 -4.95 -2.82 -18.24
C GLU A 82 -4.91 -4.18 -17.55
N VAL A 83 -6.01 -4.60 -16.91
CA VAL A 83 -6.11 -5.92 -16.27
C VAL A 83 -5.77 -7.03 -17.27
N GLU A 84 -6.36 -7.00 -18.46
CA GLU A 84 -6.11 -8.06 -19.45
C GLU A 84 -4.68 -8.02 -19.99
N ASP A 85 -4.09 -6.84 -20.15
CA ASP A 85 -2.70 -6.71 -20.58
C ASP A 85 -1.72 -7.25 -19.53
N PHE A 86 -1.98 -6.99 -18.25
CA PHE A 86 -1.21 -7.60 -17.16
C PHE A 86 -1.36 -9.13 -17.12
N LEU A 87 -2.57 -9.65 -17.34
CA LEU A 87 -2.80 -11.09 -17.38
C LEU A 87 -2.10 -11.76 -18.56
N LYS A 88 -2.07 -11.14 -19.74
CA LYS A 88 -1.28 -11.60 -20.89
C LYS A 88 0.23 -11.60 -20.61
N ALA A 89 0.69 -10.66 -19.79
CA ALA A 89 2.08 -10.61 -19.34
C ALA A 89 2.44 -11.74 -18.35
N GLY A 90 1.45 -12.49 -17.86
CA GLY A 90 1.65 -13.67 -17.03
C GLY A 90 1.96 -13.34 -15.57
N ILE A 91 1.39 -12.27 -15.01
CA ILE A 91 1.53 -11.96 -13.58
C ILE A 91 0.79 -12.98 -12.71
N ASP A 92 1.37 -13.31 -11.55
CA ASP A 92 0.71 -14.18 -10.56
C ASP A 92 -0.19 -13.39 -9.59
N ILE A 93 0.09 -12.09 -9.39
CA ILE A 93 -0.63 -11.23 -8.45
C ILE A 93 -0.84 -9.85 -9.08
N LEU A 94 -2.08 -9.36 -9.06
CA LEU A 94 -2.46 -8.00 -9.46
C LEU A 94 -2.83 -7.17 -8.22
N ALA A 95 -2.31 -5.95 -8.13
CA ALA A 95 -2.70 -4.98 -7.10
C ALA A 95 -3.40 -3.78 -7.77
N PRO A 96 -4.74 -3.81 -7.92
CA PRO A 96 -5.45 -2.74 -8.61
C PRO A 96 -5.58 -1.48 -7.74
N SER A 97 -5.65 -0.32 -8.40
CA SER A 97 -6.05 0.94 -7.79
C SER A 97 -7.56 1.08 -7.83
N ILE A 98 -8.18 1.08 -6.65
CA ILE A 98 -9.64 1.21 -6.45
C ILE A 98 -9.99 2.46 -5.61
N GLY A 99 -9.08 3.44 -5.55
CA GLY A 99 -9.21 4.61 -4.69
C GLY A 99 -8.53 4.44 -3.33
N ASN A 100 -7.78 3.35 -3.15
CA ASN A 100 -6.88 3.14 -2.02
C ASN A 100 -5.58 3.93 -2.22
N ILE A 101 -5.05 4.50 -1.14
CA ILE A 101 -3.81 5.29 -1.14
C ILE A 101 -2.84 4.83 -0.06
N HIS A 102 -1.56 5.14 -0.26
CA HIS A 102 -0.53 4.94 0.76
C HIS A 102 -0.38 6.21 1.61
N GLY A 103 -0.35 6.04 2.92
CA GLY A 103 -0.33 7.15 3.88
C GLY A 103 -1.65 7.27 4.62
N ASP A 104 -1.90 8.43 5.19
CA ASP A 104 -3.14 8.72 5.91
C ASP A 104 -4.26 9.12 4.96
N TYR A 105 -5.46 8.63 5.22
CA TYR A 105 -6.66 9.05 4.52
C TYR A 105 -7.15 10.41 5.03
N PRO A 106 -7.87 11.16 4.18
CA PRO A 106 -8.61 12.34 4.62
C PRO A 106 -9.57 12.02 5.78
N PRO A 107 -10.05 13.03 6.54
CA PRO A 107 -10.97 12.83 7.66
C PRO A 107 -12.24 12.05 7.33
N GLU A 108 -12.67 12.06 6.07
CA GLU A 108 -13.82 11.31 5.57
C GLU A 108 -13.55 9.80 5.42
N GLY A 109 -12.30 9.36 5.56
CA GLY A 109 -11.86 7.98 5.43
C GLY A 109 -11.71 7.49 3.99
N PRO A 110 -11.39 6.20 3.80
CA PRO A 110 -11.19 5.59 2.48
C PRO A 110 -12.48 5.56 1.65
N LYS A 111 -12.39 6.07 0.42
CA LYS A 111 -13.48 6.03 -0.58
C LYS A 111 -13.13 5.02 -1.66
N LEU A 112 -13.48 3.76 -1.41
CA LEU A 112 -13.11 2.63 -2.27
C LEU A 112 -14.21 2.29 -3.26
N ASP A 113 -13.83 2.02 -4.51
CA ASP A 113 -14.71 1.46 -5.54
C ASP A 113 -14.72 -0.08 -5.45
N LEU A 114 -15.53 -0.60 -4.53
CA LEU A 114 -15.66 -2.05 -4.32
C LEU A 114 -16.29 -2.76 -5.52
N THR A 115 -17.15 -2.07 -6.28
CA THR A 115 -17.75 -2.61 -7.50
C THR A 115 -16.67 -2.87 -8.55
N ARG A 116 -15.71 -1.94 -8.70
CA ARG A 116 -14.54 -2.15 -9.55
C ARG A 116 -13.70 -3.31 -9.07
N LEU A 117 -13.42 -3.41 -7.76
CA LEU A 117 -12.65 -4.53 -7.21
C LEU A 117 -13.28 -5.88 -7.60
N SER A 118 -14.59 -6.02 -7.40
CA SER A 118 -15.33 -7.24 -7.80
C SER A 118 -15.36 -7.46 -9.31
N SER A 119 -15.48 -6.41 -10.11
CA SER A 119 -15.41 -6.52 -11.57
C SER A 119 -14.03 -7.01 -12.03
N ILE A 120 -12.96 -6.54 -11.39
CA ILE A 120 -11.59 -6.96 -11.68
C ILE A 120 -11.41 -8.43 -11.29
N ASP A 121 -11.94 -8.87 -10.14
CA ASP A 121 -11.88 -10.27 -9.72
C ASP A 121 -12.54 -11.20 -10.75
N GLN A 122 -13.74 -10.83 -11.18
CA GLN A 122 -14.50 -11.55 -12.21
C GLN A 122 -13.78 -11.56 -13.58
N GLN A 123 -12.97 -10.54 -13.87
CA GLN A 123 -12.16 -10.50 -15.09
C GLN A 123 -10.92 -11.36 -14.97
N ILE A 124 -10.26 -11.37 -13.81
CA ILE A 124 -9.09 -12.20 -13.54
C ILE A 124 -9.44 -13.68 -13.68
N ARG A 125 -10.60 -14.11 -13.18
CA ARG A 125 -11.08 -15.51 -13.26
C ARG A 125 -10.07 -16.52 -12.72
N GLY A 126 -9.39 -16.16 -11.63
CA GLY A 126 -8.37 -16.99 -10.98
C GLY A 126 -7.05 -17.13 -11.76
N ARG A 127 -6.84 -16.38 -12.85
CA ARG A 127 -5.56 -16.37 -13.59
C ARG A 127 -4.41 -15.71 -12.81
N ALA A 128 -4.76 -14.83 -11.87
CA ALA A 128 -3.87 -14.18 -10.93
C ALA A 128 -4.59 -14.05 -9.58
N LEU A 129 -3.85 -13.75 -8.51
CA LEU A 129 -4.39 -13.40 -7.21
C LEU A 129 -4.54 -11.88 -7.08
N MET A 130 -5.49 -11.44 -6.28
CA MET A 130 -5.70 -10.00 -6.04
C MET A 130 -5.07 -9.56 -4.73
N ALA A 131 -4.23 -8.53 -4.80
CA ALA A 131 -3.64 -7.86 -3.65
C ALA A 131 -4.21 -6.47 -3.43
N LEU A 132 -4.25 -6.01 -2.17
CA LEU A 132 -4.56 -4.63 -1.82
C LEU A 132 -3.41 -3.98 -1.08
N HIS A 133 -3.14 -2.74 -1.49
CA HIS A 133 -2.14 -1.85 -0.92
C HIS A 133 -2.85 -0.68 -0.23
N GLY A 134 -2.11 0.13 0.53
CA GLY A 134 -2.65 1.38 1.05
C GLY A 134 -3.80 1.22 2.06
N THR A 135 -3.67 0.28 3.00
CA THR A 135 -4.76 -0.07 3.91
C THR A 135 -4.71 0.66 5.26
N ASN A 136 -3.89 1.70 5.40
CA ASN A 136 -3.50 2.29 6.69
C ASN A 136 -4.68 2.69 7.61
N ASP A 137 -5.80 3.15 7.06
CA ASP A 137 -6.99 3.53 7.82
C ASP A 137 -8.22 2.67 7.48
N PHE A 138 -7.99 1.43 7.00
CA PHE A 138 -9.09 0.49 6.80
C PHE A 138 -9.59 0.00 8.15
N THR A 139 -10.90 0.11 8.38
CA THR A 139 -11.55 -0.58 9.49
C THR A 139 -11.63 -2.08 9.20
N GLY A 140 -11.88 -2.90 10.23
CA GLY A 140 -12.10 -4.33 10.03
C GLY A 140 -13.27 -4.63 9.07
N ASP A 141 -14.30 -3.80 9.06
CA ASP A 141 -15.43 -3.93 8.14
C ASP A 141 -15.07 -3.59 6.70
N ILE A 142 -14.27 -2.54 6.48
CA ILE A 142 -13.76 -2.21 5.14
C ILE A 142 -12.87 -3.35 4.64
N MET A 143 -11.99 -3.87 5.50
CA MET A 143 -11.10 -4.96 5.14
C MET A 143 -11.89 -6.21 4.72
N LYS A 144 -12.92 -6.59 5.49
CA LYS A 144 -13.81 -7.71 5.15
C LYS A 144 -14.53 -7.50 3.82
N LYS A 145 -15.08 -6.30 3.57
CA LYS A 145 -15.73 -5.97 2.29
C LYS A 145 -14.77 -6.09 1.11
N CYS A 146 -13.51 -5.71 1.30
CA CYS A 146 -12.48 -5.88 0.28
C CYS A 146 -12.17 -7.35 -0.01
N ILE A 147 -12.11 -8.19 1.02
CA ILE A 147 -11.93 -9.64 0.90
C ILE A 147 -13.11 -10.27 0.17
N ASP A 148 -14.35 -9.93 0.58
CA ASP A 148 -15.58 -10.40 -0.04
C ASP A 148 -15.66 -10.00 -1.53
N ALA A 149 -15.02 -8.88 -1.90
CA ALA A 149 -14.94 -8.39 -3.26
C ALA A 149 -13.80 -9.00 -4.10
N GLY A 150 -12.98 -9.91 -3.54
CA GLY A 150 -11.97 -10.69 -4.27
C GLY A 150 -10.53 -10.53 -3.79
N ALA A 151 -10.25 -9.62 -2.84
CA ALA A 151 -8.89 -9.44 -2.34
C ALA A 151 -8.42 -10.63 -1.49
N VAL A 152 -7.24 -11.17 -1.78
CA VAL A 152 -6.68 -12.34 -1.08
C VAL A 152 -5.33 -12.07 -0.42
N LYS A 153 -4.62 -11.01 -0.82
CA LYS A 153 -3.36 -10.57 -0.21
C LYS A 153 -3.49 -9.12 0.26
N LEU A 154 -3.27 -8.87 1.55
CA LEU A 154 -3.49 -7.55 2.15
C LEU A 154 -2.16 -7.03 2.69
N ASN A 155 -1.69 -5.91 2.15
CA ASN A 155 -0.48 -5.26 2.63
C ASN A 155 -0.85 -4.28 3.75
N VAL A 156 -0.40 -4.59 4.97
CA VAL A 156 -0.63 -3.76 6.16
C VAL A 156 0.66 -3.07 6.59
N ASN A 157 0.53 -1.87 7.16
CA ASN A 157 1.65 -1.12 7.75
C ASN A 157 1.20 -0.41 9.04
N LYS A 158 0.62 0.80 8.94
CA LYS A 158 0.15 1.59 10.09
C LYS A 158 -0.78 0.79 11.01
N LEU A 159 -1.67 -0.01 10.42
CA LEU A 159 -2.61 -0.88 11.13
C LEU A 159 -1.93 -1.80 12.16
N LEU A 160 -0.68 -2.22 11.93
CA LEU A 160 0.09 -3.04 12.87
C LEU A 160 1.09 -2.22 13.69
N LEU A 161 1.73 -1.22 13.08
CA LEU A 161 2.84 -0.52 13.73
C LEU A 161 2.41 0.59 14.67
N GLU A 162 1.20 1.15 14.51
CA GLU A 162 0.78 2.28 15.35
C GLU A 162 0.63 1.89 16.82
N VAL A 163 0.12 0.68 17.11
CA VAL A 163 0.02 0.19 18.50
C VAL A 163 1.40 0.04 19.14
N TRP A 164 2.40 -0.37 18.36
CA TRP A 164 3.79 -0.45 18.79
C TRP A 164 4.35 0.96 19.05
N HIS A 165 4.12 1.92 18.16
CA HIS A 165 4.56 3.31 18.34
C HIS A 165 3.91 3.97 19.57
N VAL A 166 2.62 3.77 19.79
CA VAL A 166 1.91 4.22 20.99
C VAL A 166 2.57 3.62 22.23
N HIS A 167 2.78 2.30 22.26
CA HIS A 167 3.45 1.61 23.38
C HIS A 167 4.85 2.19 23.66
N LEU A 168 5.66 2.42 22.62
CA LEU A 168 6.99 3.01 22.77
C LEU A 168 6.95 4.43 23.37
N ARG A 169 5.99 5.26 22.94
CA ARG A 169 5.82 6.63 23.44
C ARG A 169 5.35 6.65 24.89
N GLU A 170 4.36 5.85 25.22
CA GLU A 170 3.74 5.80 26.56
C GLU A 170 4.64 5.16 27.62
N ASN A 171 5.58 4.30 27.20
CA ASN A 171 6.49 3.57 28.10
C ASN A 171 7.95 4.01 27.93
N ALA A 172 8.17 5.25 27.51
CA ALA A 172 9.51 5.78 27.21
C ALA A 172 10.46 5.81 28.41
N ASP A 173 9.93 5.79 29.63
CA ASP A 173 10.63 5.75 30.91
C ASP A 173 11.14 4.35 31.30
N LYS A 174 10.61 3.28 30.68
CA LYS A 174 11.02 1.90 30.97
C LYS A 174 12.40 1.56 30.41
N PRO A 175 13.14 0.61 31.03
CA PRO A 175 14.35 0.06 30.45
C PRO A 175 14.12 -0.49 29.04
N PHE A 176 15.08 -0.26 28.13
CA PHE A 176 14.96 -0.61 26.71
C PHE A 176 14.48 -2.05 26.47
N MET A 177 15.13 -3.02 27.13
CA MET A 177 14.79 -4.44 26.96
C MET A 177 13.35 -4.73 27.39
N GLN A 178 12.93 -4.24 28.56
CA GLN A 178 11.57 -4.44 29.05
C GLN A 178 10.53 -3.82 28.11
N ARG A 179 10.76 -2.57 27.69
CA ARG A 179 9.86 -1.86 26.77
C ARG A 179 9.71 -2.59 25.44
N THR A 180 10.82 -3.09 24.89
CA THR A 180 10.84 -3.85 23.63
C THR A 180 10.11 -5.17 23.78
N ASP A 181 10.37 -5.94 24.84
CA ASP A 181 9.71 -7.23 25.09
C ASP A 181 8.19 -7.07 25.25
N GLU A 182 7.75 -6.05 25.99
CA GLU A 182 6.32 -5.73 26.12
C GLU A 182 5.72 -5.29 24.77
N GLY A 183 6.45 -4.46 24.01
CA GLY A 183 5.99 -4.01 22.69
C GLY A 183 5.81 -5.16 21.72
N ILE A 184 6.67 -6.19 21.79
CA ILE A 184 6.58 -7.34 20.88
C ILE A 184 5.25 -8.07 21.10
N LYS A 185 4.81 -8.16 22.36
CA LYS A 185 3.51 -8.74 22.70
C LYS A 185 2.35 -7.91 22.15
N VAL A 186 2.41 -6.59 22.31
CA VAL A 186 1.41 -5.66 21.74
C VAL A 186 1.29 -5.83 20.22
N LEU A 187 2.43 -5.90 19.53
CA LEU A 187 2.45 -6.11 18.08
C LEU A 187 1.92 -7.50 17.70
N GLN A 188 2.27 -8.54 18.45
CA GLN A 188 1.77 -9.90 18.23
C GLN A 188 0.25 -9.96 18.36
N GLU A 189 -0.32 -9.41 19.45
CA GLU A 189 -1.77 -9.37 19.68
C GLU A 189 -2.50 -8.64 18.54
N GLU A 190 -1.92 -7.56 18.03
CA GLU A 190 -2.50 -6.81 16.91
C GLU A 190 -2.42 -7.59 15.59
N VAL A 191 -1.33 -8.31 15.34
CA VAL A 191 -1.22 -9.22 14.19
C VAL A 191 -2.28 -10.32 14.26
N GLU A 192 -2.43 -10.98 15.41
CA GLU A 192 -3.44 -12.02 15.63
C GLU A 192 -4.87 -11.48 15.40
N ARG A 193 -5.16 -10.29 15.93
CA ARG A 193 -6.44 -9.59 15.71
C ARG A 193 -6.71 -9.35 14.22
N TRP A 194 -5.71 -8.94 13.45
CA TRP A 194 -5.86 -8.75 12.00
C TRP A 194 -5.97 -10.07 11.23
N MET A 195 -5.31 -11.14 11.67
CA MET A 195 -5.50 -12.47 11.09
C MET A 195 -6.94 -12.95 11.25
N ASP A 196 -7.55 -12.72 12.42
CA ASP A 196 -8.96 -13.04 12.67
C ASP A 196 -9.91 -12.20 11.81
N ILE A 197 -9.66 -10.89 11.70
CA ILE A 197 -10.46 -10.00 10.85
C ILE A 197 -10.39 -10.40 9.38
N CYS A 198 -9.20 -10.75 8.90
CA CYS A 198 -8.94 -11.18 7.54
C CYS A 198 -9.36 -12.63 7.26
N GLY A 199 -9.77 -13.38 8.30
CA GLY A 199 -10.22 -14.76 8.17
C GLY A 199 -9.12 -15.78 7.87
N SER A 200 -7.85 -15.45 8.10
CA SER A 200 -6.71 -16.34 7.84
C SER A 200 -6.37 -17.25 9.02
N SER A 201 -6.89 -16.96 10.22
CA SER A 201 -6.71 -17.80 11.41
C SER A 201 -7.20 -19.24 11.17
N GLY A 202 -6.34 -20.21 11.48
CA GLY A 202 -6.65 -21.64 11.34
C GLY A 202 -6.65 -22.17 9.89
N LYS A 203 -6.04 -21.45 8.93
CA LYS A 203 -5.99 -21.84 7.50
C LYS A 203 -4.63 -22.41 7.05
N ALA A 204 -3.73 -22.71 7.99
CA ALA A 204 -2.38 -23.25 7.70
C ALA A 204 -2.39 -24.73 7.33
#